data_AF-A0A2D6UG86-F1
#
_entry.id   AF-A0A2D6UG86-F1
#
_cell.length_a   1.000
_cell.length_b   1.000
_cell.length_c   1.000
_cell.angle_alpha   90.00
_cell.angle_beta   90.00
_cell.angle_gamma   90.00
#
_symmetry.space_group_name_H-M   'P 1'
#
loop_
_entity.id
_entity.type
_entity.pdbx_description
1 polymer ?
#
loop_
_entity_poly.entity_id
_entity_poly.type
_entity_poly.pdbx_seq_one_letter_code
_entity_poly.pdbx_strand_id
1 'polypeptide(L)'
;MDIELLFSRKPFVKEDHSHFTYIQPGFSQKVNLPKGKTAHKINLPNQFNGSNVMVEAAAGGIRQSKAYYANELAVQVIQNYGHVRVTHEKTSEPLSKVYVKVYCRLSNGQTRFYKDGYTDLRGRFDYVSISTGDLDGVREFSILVFSDKHGAVIKEAMPPKQ
;
A
#
# COMPACT_ATOMS: atom_id res chain seq x y z
N MET A 1 -3.88 -1.08 13.25
CA MET A 1 -2.87 -0.18 12.66
C MET A 1 -3.60 0.79 11.77
N ASP A 2 -3.48 2.10 12.00
CA ASP A 2 -4.06 3.11 11.11
C ASP A 2 -3.15 3.29 9.89
N ILE A 3 -3.53 2.65 8.79
CA ILE A 3 -2.75 2.63 7.56
C ILE A 3 -2.79 3.98 6.84
N GLU A 4 -3.87 4.73 6.97
CA GLU A 4 -4.01 6.04 6.33
C GLU A 4 -3.09 7.06 6.98
N LEU A 5 -3.00 7.04 8.32
CA LEU A 5 -2.07 7.87 9.06
C LEU A 5 -0.61 7.56 8.71
N LEU A 6 -0.26 6.27 8.64
CA LEU A 6 1.10 5.85 8.25
C LEU A 6 1.44 6.30 6.82
N PHE A 7 0.51 6.10 5.90
CA PHE A 7 0.67 6.54 4.51
C PHE A 7 0.82 8.06 4.41
N SER A 8 0.04 8.82 5.17
CA SER A 8 0.11 10.29 5.17
C SER A 8 1.45 10.82 5.70
N ARG A 9 2.11 10.06 6.59
CA ARG A 9 3.44 10.39 7.11
C ARG A 9 4.57 9.97 6.18
N LYS A 10 4.44 8.81 5.55
CA LYS A 10 5.43 8.25 4.62
C LYS A 10 4.73 7.50 3.47
N PRO A 11 4.39 8.19 2.36
CA PRO A 11 3.57 7.61 1.30
C PRO A 11 4.36 6.68 0.37
N PHE A 12 5.68 6.83 0.26
CA PHE A 12 6.54 5.95 -0.54
C PHE A 12 7.16 4.89 0.37
N VAL A 13 6.54 3.70 0.41
CA VAL A 13 6.85 2.64 1.38
C VAL A 13 7.75 1.55 0.79
N LYS A 14 7.89 1.47 -0.55
CA LYS A 14 8.72 0.43 -1.17
C LYS A 14 10.22 0.53 -0.86
N GLU A 15 10.72 1.69 -0.44
CA GLU A 15 12.16 1.92 -0.33
C GLU A 15 12.73 1.84 1.09
N ASP A 16 11.91 1.71 2.15
CA ASP A 16 12.46 1.81 3.51
C ASP A 16 11.76 0.90 4.53
N HIS A 17 12.18 -0.37 4.53
CA HIS A 17 11.75 -1.41 5.48
C HIS A 17 12.27 -1.20 6.92
N SER A 18 13.08 -0.16 7.15
CA SER A 18 13.91 0.01 8.35
C SER A 18 13.25 0.72 9.53
N HIS A 19 12.13 1.44 9.32
CA HIS A 19 11.77 2.54 10.22
C HIS A 19 10.50 2.35 11.06
N PHE A 20 9.97 1.13 11.15
CA PHE A 20 8.90 0.83 12.12
C PHE A 20 9.44 0.53 13.53
N THR A 21 10.58 1.13 13.90
CA THR A 21 11.33 0.87 15.13
C THR A 21 10.62 1.36 16.41
N TYR A 22 9.44 1.98 16.30
CA TYR A 22 8.76 2.64 17.43
C TYR A 22 7.39 2.06 17.81
N ILE A 23 7.03 0.88 17.30
CA ILE A 23 5.76 0.22 17.62
C ILE A 23 6.00 -1.12 18.30
N GLN A 24 5.34 -1.33 19.44
CA GLN A 24 5.32 -2.63 20.12
C GLN A 24 4.55 -3.65 19.26
N PRO A 25 5.07 -4.87 19.07
CA PRO A 25 4.37 -5.89 18.30
C PRO A 25 3.06 -6.26 19.00
N GLY A 26 1.95 -6.25 18.25
CA GLY A 26 0.64 -6.73 18.74
C GLY A 26 0.59 -8.24 18.96
N PHE A 27 1.58 -8.98 18.44
CA PHE A 27 1.77 -10.41 18.66
C PHE A 27 3.23 -10.78 18.39
N SER A 28 3.77 -11.72 19.15
CA SER A 28 5.13 -12.22 18.97
C SER A 28 5.15 -13.72 19.21
N GLN A 29 5.87 -14.44 18.36
CA GLN A 29 6.10 -15.87 18.49
C GLN A 29 7.57 -16.21 18.21
N LYS A 30 8.13 -17.13 18.98
CA LYS A 30 9.45 -17.72 18.67
C LYS A 30 9.24 -18.88 17.71
N VAL A 31 10.01 -18.91 16.63
CA VAL A 31 9.95 -19.99 15.64
C VAL A 31 11.29 -20.73 15.65
N ASN A 32 11.25 -22.04 15.81
CA ASN A 32 12.42 -22.89 15.72
C ASN A 32 12.74 -23.18 14.25
N LEU A 33 13.90 -22.73 13.78
CA LEU A 33 14.33 -22.96 12.40
C LEU A 33 14.93 -24.37 12.24
N PRO A 34 14.51 -25.15 11.23
CA PRO A 34 15.07 -26.47 10.98
C PRO A 34 16.54 -26.38 10.53
N LYS A 35 17.40 -27.23 11.10
CA LYS A 35 18.83 -27.30 10.74
C LYS A 35 19.00 -27.69 9.26
N GLY A 36 19.99 -27.10 8.60
CA GLY A 36 20.37 -27.43 7.23
C GLY A 36 19.43 -26.95 6.13
N LYS A 37 18.40 -26.14 6.45
CA LYS A 37 17.51 -25.53 5.46
C LYS A 37 17.79 -24.04 5.33
N THR A 38 17.78 -23.54 4.10
CA THR A 38 17.94 -22.11 3.78
C THR A 38 16.61 -21.35 3.73
N ALA A 39 15.47 -22.06 3.75
CA ALA A 39 14.14 -21.47 3.75
C ALA A 39 13.20 -22.21 4.70
N HIS A 40 12.35 -21.46 5.40
CA HIS A 40 11.29 -21.97 6.27
C HIS A 40 10.01 -21.15 6.05
N LYS A 41 8.88 -21.83 5.90
CA LYS A 41 7.56 -21.19 5.73
C LYS A 41 6.78 -21.33 7.03
N ILE A 42 6.20 -20.22 7.47
CA ILE A 42 5.39 -20.14 8.68
C ILE A 42 4.02 -19.64 8.26
N ASN A 43 2.96 -20.29 8.74
CA ASN A 43 1.61 -19.80 8.50
C ASN A 43 1.33 -18.58 9.38
N LEU A 44 0.70 -17.56 8.80
CA LEU A 44 0.25 -16.42 9.58
C LEU A 44 -0.85 -16.90 10.55
N PRO A 45 -0.80 -16.53 11.84
CA PRO A 45 -1.85 -16.90 12.80
C PRO A 45 -3.24 -16.48 12.32
N ASN A 46 -4.24 -17.33 12.55
CA ASN A 46 -5.62 -17.11 12.06
C ASN A 46 -6.24 -15.77 12.48
N GLN A 47 -5.83 -15.23 13.63
CA GLN A 47 -6.26 -13.91 14.11
C GLN A 47 -5.86 -12.74 13.19
N PHE A 48 -4.93 -12.96 12.26
CA PHE A 48 -4.50 -11.96 11.28
C PHE A 48 -5.04 -12.21 9.87
N ASN A 49 -5.90 -13.22 9.70
CA ASN A 49 -6.59 -13.42 8.43
C ASN A 49 -7.43 -12.18 8.10
N GLY A 50 -7.33 -11.68 6.86
CA GLY A 50 -8.03 -10.47 6.44
C GLY A 50 -7.53 -9.16 7.07
N SER A 51 -6.43 -9.21 7.85
CA SER A 51 -5.84 -8.01 8.46
C SER A 51 -4.57 -7.53 7.74
N ASN A 52 -4.42 -6.22 7.64
CA ASN A 52 -3.15 -5.60 7.26
C ASN A 52 -2.17 -5.68 8.44
N VAL A 53 -1.08 -6.42 8.28
CA VAL A 53 -0.06 -6.61 9.32
C VAL A 53 1.33 -6.29 8.81
N MET A 54 2.19 -5.77 9.70
CA MET A 54 3.62 -5.72 9.48
C MET A 54 4.23 -6.96 10.14
N VAL A 55 4.98 -7.76 9.38
CA VAL A 55 5.69 -8.92 9.89
C VAL A 55 7.16 -8.57 10.02
N GLU A 56 7.66 -8.56 11.26
CA GLU A 56 9.09 -8.45 11.55
C GLU A 56 9.64 -9.82 11.96
N ALA A 57 10.73 -10.24 11.30
CA ALA A 57 11.52 -11.39 11.69
C ALA A 57 12.86 -10.91 12.27
N ALA A 58 13.19 -11.34 13.48
CA ALA A 58 14.41 -10.97 14.17
C ALA A 58 15.18 -12.21 14.66
N ALA A 59 16.47 -12.31 14.32
CA ALA A 59 17.36 -13.37 14.78
C ALA A 59 18.83 -12.92 14.74
N GLY A 60 19.62 -13.24 15.77
CA GLY A 60 21.07 -13.01 15.77
C GLY A 60 21.50 -11.57 15.49
N GLY A 61 20.71 -10.57 15.91
CA GLY A 61 20.97 -9.15 15.64
C GLY A 61 20.48 -8.64 14.29
N ILE A 62 20.01 -9.53 13.40
CA ILE A 62 19.40 -9.17 12.12
C ILE A 62 17.90 -8.98 12.32
N ARG A 63 17.35 -7.93 11.72
CA ARG A 63 15.91 -7.70 11.63
C ARG A 63 15.52 -7.48 10.17
N GLN A 64 14.39 -8.05 9.77
CA GLN A 64 13.80 -7.88 8.46
C GLN A 64 12.30 -7.68 8.63
N SER A 65 11.76 -6.62 8.03
CA SER A 65 10.35 -6.25 8.19
C SER A 65 9.67 -6.17 6.84
N LYS A 66 8.51 -6.84 6.71
CA LYS A 66 7.74 -6.88 5.47
C LYS A 66 6.26 -6.67 5.77
N ALA A 67 5.64 -5.74 5.04
CA ALA A 67 4.21 -5.54 5.11
C ALA A 67 3.47 -6.68 4.41
N TYR A 68 2.44 -7.22 5.06
CA TYR A 68 1.47 -8.14 4.50
C TYR A 68 0.08 -7.48 4.58
N TYR A 69 -0.45 -7.11 3.42
CA TYR A 69 -1.76 -6.49 3.31
C TYR A 69 -2.77 -7.56 2.93
N ALA A 70 -3.46 -8.17 3.89
CA ALA A 70 -4.63 -8.97 3.56
C ALA A 70 -5.75 -8.02 3.14
N ASN A 71 -6.04 -8.02 1.86
CA ASN A 71 -7.10 -7.21 1.28
C ASN A 71 -7.82 -8.06 0.24
N GLU A 72 -9.10 -7.79 0.04
CA GLU A 72 -9.92 -8.38 -1.02
C GLU A 72 -10.02 -7.42 -2.21
N LEU A 73 -9.02 -6.55 -2.38
CA LEU A 73 -8.98 -5.52 -3.40
C LEU A 73 -8.05 -5.94 -4.55
N ALA A 74 -8.65 -6.22 -5.72
CA ALA A 74 -7.92 -6.21 -6.96
C ALA A 74 -7.79 -4.76 -7.46
N VAL A 75 -6.60 -4.18 -7.28
CA VAL A 75 -6.27 -2.81 -7.74
C VAL A 75 -5.40 -2.84 -8.98
N GLN A 76 -5.95 -2.37 -10.10
CA GLN A 76 -5.25 -2.17 -11.36
C GLN A 76 -4.95 -0.69 -11.57
N VAL A 77 -3.66 -0.36 -11.72
CA VAL A 77 -3.23 0.98 -12.14
C VAL A 77 -3.17 1.01 -13.67
N ILE A 78 -3.96 1.88 -14.28
CA ILE A 78 -3.98 2.11 -15.72
C ILE A 78 -3.18 3.39 -15.98
N GLN A 79 -1.85 3.23 -16.01
CA GLN A 79 -0.89 4.34 -16.00
C GLN A 79 -1.11 5.34 -17.14
N ASN A 80 -1.32 4.86 -18.38
CA ASN A 80 -1.50 5.72 -19.55
C ASN A 80 -2.72 6.66 -19.46
N TYR A 81 -3.73 6.32 -18.65
CA TYR A 81 -4.93 7.13 -18.48
C TYR A 81 -5.00 7.81 -17.11
N GLY A 82 -3.98 7.65 -16.26
CA GLY A 82 -4.01 8.25 -14.92
C GLY A 82 -5.13 7.71 -14.01
N HIS A 83 -5.61 6.49 -14.26
CA HIS A 83 -6.73 5.91 -13.52
C HIS A 83 -6.33 4.69 -12.70
N VAL A 84 -6.97 4.51 -11.55
CA VAL A 84 -7.03 3.20 -10.88
C VAL A 84 -8.41 2.59 -11.07
N ARG A 85 -8.44 1.26 -11.21
CA ARG A 85 -9.65 0.45 -11.14
C ARG A 85 -9.54 -0.46 -9.93
N VAL A 86 -10.60 -0.46 -9.12
CA VAL A 86 -10.72 -1.24 -7.89
C VAL A 86 -11.91 -2.19 -8.04
N THR A 87 -11.63 -3.48 -7.91
CA THR A 87 -12.64 -4.54 -7.92
C THR A 87 -12.46 -5.46 -6.72
N HIS A 88 -13.51 -6.16 -6.33
CA HIS A 88 -13.38 -7.25 -5.38
C HIS A 88 -12.55 -8.37 -6.01
N GLU A 89 -11.54 -8.88 -5.30
CA GLU A 89 -10.57 -9.83 -5.84
C GLU A 89 -11.24 -11.13 -6.32
N LYS A 90 -12.15 -11.69 -5.52
CA LYS A 90 -12.86 -12.95 -5.84
C LYS A 90 -13.99 -12.80 -6.86
N THR A 91 -14.88 -11.83 -6.69
CA THR A 91 -16.09 -11.68 -7.54
C THR A 91 -15.84 -10.84 -8.80
N SER A 92 -14.72 -10.11 -8.87
CA SER A 92 -14.41 -9.14 -9.93
C SER A 92 -15.42 -7.97 -10.04
N GLU A 93 -16.31 -7.82 -9.05
CA GLU A 93 -17.27 -6.73 -9.01
C GLU A 93 -16.58 -5.38 -8.75
N PRO A 94 -16.97 -4.30 -9.44
CA PRO A 94 -16.43 -2.97 -9.18
C PRO A 94 -16.81 -2.48 -7.79
N LEU A 95 -15.82 -1.97 -7.05
CA LEU A 95 -16.02 -1.43 -5.71
C LEU A 95 -16.11 0.10 -5.77
N SER A 96 -17.32 0.62 -5.63
CA SER A 96 -17.59 2.06 -5.51
C SER A 96 -17.33 2.58 -4.09
N LYS A 97 -17.13 3.90 -3.95
CA LYS A 97 -16.91 4.58 -2.66
C LYS A 97 -15.70 4.05 -1.87
N VAL A 98 -14.72 3.47 -2.55
CA VAL A 98 -13.43 3.12 -1.95
C VAL A 98 -12.58 4.38 -1.87
N TYR A 99 -12.05 4.68 -0.69
CA TYR A 99 -11.23 5.87 -0.48
C TYR A 99 -9.89 5.72 -1.20
N VAL A 100 -9.47 6.77 -1.90
CA VAL A 100 -8.18 6.82 -2.60
C VAL A 100 -7.45 8.09 -2.19
N LYS A 101 -6.22 7.95 -1.71
CA LYS A 101 -5.34 9.07 -1.31
C LYS A 101 -4.05 9.01 -2.11
N VAL A 102 -3.66 10.14 -2.69
CA VAL A 102 -2.55 10.23 -3.63
C VAL A 102 -1.54 11.25 -3.15
N TYR A 103 -0.29 10.84 -3.10
CA TYR A 103 0.87 11.71 -2.95
C TYR A 103 1.69 11.66 -4.24
N CYS A 104 2.40 12.74 -4.54
CA CYS A 104 3.39 12.75 -5.59
C CYS A 104 4.77 13.10 -5.03
N ARG A 105 5.79 12.52 -5.66
CA ARG A 105 7.20 12.87 -5.49
C ARG A 105 7.60 13.69 -6.70
N LEU A 106 8.07 14.91 -6.46
CA LEU A 106 8.53 15.83 -7.48
C LEU A 106 9.99 15.52 -7.87
N SER A 107 10.43 16.02 -9.02
CA SER A 107 11.81 15.85 -9.52
C SER A 107 12.87 16.41 -8.57
N ASN A 108 12.53 17.41 -7.75
CA ASN A 108 13.39 17.97 -6.70
C ASN A 108 13.45 17.10 -5.42
N GLY A 109 12.79 15.94 -5.41
CA GLY A 109 12.71 15.01 -4.28
C GLY A 109 11.62 15.34 -3.25
N GLN A 110 10.94 16.47 -3.36
CA GLN A 110 9.86 16.85 -2.45
C GLN A 110 8.67 15.90 -2.62
N THR A 111 8.15 15.42 -1.49
CA THR A 111 6.90 14.66 -1.44
C THR A 111 5.77 15.57 -0.97
N ARG A 112 4.65 15.62 -1.70
CA ARG A 112 3.48 16.42 -1.34
C ARG A 112 2.19 15.64 -1.54
N PHE A 113 1.17 16.02 -0.78
CA PHE A 113 -0.20 15.58 -1.04
C PHE A 113 -0.62 16.08 -2.43
N TYR A 114 -1.23 15.20 -3.23
CA TYR A 114 -1.62 15.51 -4.60
C TYR A 114 -3.13 15.63 -4.72
N LYS A 115 -3.86 14.58 -4.34
CA LYS A 115 -5.33 14.58 -4.27
C LYS A 115 -5.82 13.38 -3.49
N ASP A 116 -7.10 13.42 -3.13
CA ASP A 116 -7.83 12.26 -2.64
C ASP A 116 -9.27 12.26 -3.16
N GLY A 117 -10.00 11.21 -2.83
CA GLY A 117 -11.41 11.08 -3.16
C GLY A 117 -11.86 9.64 -3.11
N TYR A 118 -12.90 9.32 -3.88
CA TYR A 118 -13.54 8.02 -3.84
C TYR A 118 -13.74 7.45 -5.23
N THR A 119 -13.71 6.13 -5.35
CA THR A 119 -14.05 5.45 -6.60
C THR A 119 -15.50 5.67 -7.00
N ASP A 120 -15.75 5.82 -8.31
CA ASP A 120 -17.07 5.94 -8.90
C ASP A 120 -17.85 4.60 -8.89
N LEU A 121 -19.06 4.57 -9.45
CA LEU A 121 -19.90 3.36 -9.56
C LEU A 121 -19.24 2.22 -10.37
N ARG A 122 -18.19 2.51 -11.15
CA ARG A 122 -17.43 1.55 -11.94
C ARG A 122 -16.14 1.13 -11.22
N GLY A 123 -15.97 1.54 -9.97
CA GLY A 123 -14.77 1.29 -9.18
C GLY A 123 -13.55 2.04 -9.70
N ARG A 124 -13.73 3.15 -10.42
CA ARG A 124 -12.63 3.91 -11.01
C ARG A 124 -12.35 5.19 -10.23
N PHE A 125 -11.09 5.58 -10.19
CA PHE A 125 -10.66 6.86 -9.66
C PHE A 125 -9.55 7.43 -10.54
N ASP A 126 -9.70 8.69 -10.93
CA ASP A 126 -8.65 9.44 -11.62
C ASP A 126 -7.68 10.00 -10.59
N TYR A 127 -6.44 9.49 -10.59
CA TYR A 127 -5.40 9.91 -9.65
C TYR A 127 -4.52 11.04 -10.20
N VAL A 128 -4.72 11.48 -11.44
CA VAL A 128 -3.85 12.45 -12.13
C VAL A 128 -4.50 13.81 -12.28
N SER A 129 -5.75 13.91 -12.70
CA SER A 129 -6.33 15.21 -13.04
C SER A 129 -6.56 16.06 -11.78
N ILE A 130 -6.00 17.27 -11.77
CA ILE A 130 -6.23 18.31 -10.76
C ILE A 130 -6.54 19.64 -11.47
N SER A 131 -7.28 20.52 -10.80
CA SER A 131 -7.71 21.81 -11.37
C SER A 131 -6.55 22.78 -11.68
N THR A 132 -5.39 22.59 -11.06
CA THR A 132 -4.22 23.48 -11.19
C THR A 132 -3.20 23.03 -12.24
N GLY A 133 -3.39 21.89 -12.90
CA GLY A 133 -2.59 21.48 -14.07
C GLY A 133 -1.16 20.98 -13.81
N ASP A 134 -0.70 20.83 -12.56
CA ASP A 134 0.69 20.49 -12.22
C ASP A 134 1.02 18.98 -12.33
N LEU A 135 1.02 18.44 -13.55
CA LEU A 135 1.78 17.23 -13.86
C LEU A 135 3.28 17.52 -14.00
N ASP A 136 3.64 18.77 -14.33
CA ASP A 136 5.01 19.18 -14.56
C ASP A 136 5.86 19.01 -13.30
N GLY A 137 6.95 18.26 -13.46
CA GLY A 137 7.85 17.94 -12.37
C GLY A 137 7.39 16.80 -11.46
N VAL A 138 6.22 16.18 -11.68
CA VAL A 138 5.88 14.92 -10.99
C VAL A 138 6.75 13.80 -11.53
N ARG A 139 7.52 13.16 -10.66
CA ARG A 139 8.37 12.01 -11.01
C ARG A 139 7.64 10.69 -10.77
N GLU A 140 6.86 10.62 -9.69
CA GLU A 140 6.21 9.39 -9.24
C GLU A 140 5.00 9.70 -8.37
N PHE A 141 3.97 8.87 -8.46
CA PHE A 141 2.80 8.86 -7.59
C PHE A 141 2.86 7.68 -6.63
N SER A 142 2.38 7.91 -5.40
CA SER A 142 1.99 6.85 -4.49
C SER A 142 0.51 6.98 -4.17
N ILE A 143 -0.21 5.86 -4.31
CA ILE A 143 -1.67 5.78 -4.32
C ILE A 143 -2.09 4.76 -3.26
N LEU A 144 -2.65 5.25 -2.16
CA LEU A 144 -3.35 4.42 -1.19
C LEU A 144 -4.79 4.20 -1.67
N VAL A 145 -5.22 2.95 -1.72
CA VAL A 145 -6.61 2.53 -1.90
C VAL A 145 -7.05 1.88 -0.60
N PHE A 146 -8.10 2.39 0.04
CA PHE A 146 -8.54 2.00 1.37
C PHE A 146 -10.05 1.74 1.43
N SER A 147 -10.41 0.58 1.98
CA SER A 147 -11.77 0.16 2.26
C SER A 147 -11.85 -0.41 3.68
N ASP A 148 -12.78 0.09 4.48
CA ASP A 148 -13.02 -0.44 5.84
C ASP A 148 -13.39 -1.93 5.82
N LYS A 149 -14.02 -2.40 4.74
CA LYS A 149 -14.50 -3.77 4.59
C LYS A 149 -13.51 -4.70 3.91
N HIS A 150 -12.82 -4.20 2.88
CA HIS A 150 -12.01 -5.03 1.98
C HIS A 150 -10.49 -4.81 2.15
N GLY A 151 -10.06 -3.98 3.10
CA GLY A 151 -8.65 -3.74 3.41
C GLY A 151 -8.05 -2.59 2.62
N ALA A 152 -6.72 -2.60 2.45
CA ALA A 152 -6.02 -1.50 1.81
C ALA A 152 -4.84 -1.97 0.96
N VAL A 153 -4.51 -1.19 -0.07
CA VAL A 153 -3.40 -1.44 -0.99
C VAL A 153 -2.71 -0.13 -1.30
N ILE A 154 -1.38 -0.12 -1.28
CA ILE A 154 -0.58 0.99 -1.81
C ILE A 154 -0.01 0.57 -3.16
N LYS A 155 -0.16 1.44 -4.17
CA LYS A 155 0.44 1.29 -5.50
C LYS A 155 1.28 2.51 -5.81
N GLU A 156 2.38 2.29 -6.51
CA GLU A 156 3.20 3.37 -7.06
C GLU A 156 3.03 3.40 -8.58
N ALA A 157 3.02 4.59 -9.17
CA ALA A 157 2.82 4.78 -10.59
C ALA A 157 3.70 5.93 -11.11
N MET A 158 4.28 5.76 -12.28
CA MET A 158 4.86 6.88 -13.03
C MET A 158 3.75 7.77 -13.58
N PRO A 159 4.01 9.06 -13.83
CA PRO A 159 3.07 9.91 -14.54
C PRO A 159 2.72 9.33 -15.92
N PRO A 160 1.49 9.53 -16.42
CA PRO A 160 1.13 9.16 -17.78
C PRO A 160 2.06 9.84 -18.78
N LYS A 161 2.40 9.15 -19.87
CA LYS A 161 3.12 9.80 -20.98
C LYS A 161 2.18 10.79 -21.65
N GLN A 162 2.61 12.04 -21.77
CA GLN A 162 1.95 13.06 -22.60
C GLN A 162 2.13 12.73 -24.08
#